data_AF-A0A2S5LGZ5-F1
#
_entry.id   AF-A0A2S5LGZ5-F1
#
_cell.length_a   1.000
_cell.length_b   1.000
_cell.length_c   1.000
_cell.angle_alpha   90.00
_cell.angle_beta   90.00
_cell.angle_gamma   90.00
#
_symmetry.space_group_name_H-M   'P 1'
#
loop_
_entity.id
_entity.type
_entity.pdbx_description
1 polymer ?
#
loop_
_entity_poly.entity_id
_entity_poly.type
_entity_poly.pdbx_seq_one_letter_code
_entity_poly.pdbx_strand_id
1 'polypeptide(L)'
;MGLGSDSLPTLQVIRRNGDVVAYHLDKISIAITKAFLAVEGNQSAASQRVREQVAILSQLVNNALLRRLPAGGAIHIEDIQDQVELALMRNGNHDVARAYVLYREKRNAERAADKQNHTAPASSHTLNINVNGKLIPLDINLLNSMIAEACQDLGAEVNPDIVVEQAVRDLYDGIPFDEVRKALILSARSLIETEPAYNYVTARLQLDLIRTEVLGESVRQTEMKSRYVEYFPRYIKMGVEAGLLDAKLAQFDLSKLSAVFLAERDFQFGYLGLQTLYDRYFLHIEERRIELPQIFFMRVAMGLAINEIDREDRAIEFYHVLSSFDFMSSTPT
;
A
#
# COMPACT_ATOMS: atom_id res chain seq x y z
N MET A 1 2.16 -30.97 -31.25
CA MET A 1 1.37 -29.73 -31.05
C MET A 1 0.20 -30.08 -30.14
N GLY A 2 0.37 -29.91 -28.83
CA GLY A 2 -0.71 -30.06 -27.87
C GLY A 2 -1.51 -28.77 -27.82
N LEU A 3 -2.80 -28.84 -28.11
CA LEU A 3 -3.74 -27.74 -27.92
C LEU A 3 -3.93 -27.56 -26.40
N GLY A 4 -3.31 -26.51 -25.86
CA GLY A 4 -3.57 -26.06 -24.50
C GLY A 4 -5.02 -25.62 -24.38
N SER A 5 -5.70 -26.11 -23.35
CA SER A 5 -7.01 -25.67 -22.93
C SER A 5 -6.98 -24.17 -22.64
N ASP A 6 -7.64 -23.36 -23.48
CA ASP A 6 -7.98 -21.97 -23.17
C ASP A 6 -8.88 -21.97 -21.93
N SER A 7 -8.27 -21.71 -20.77
CA SER A 7 -9.01 -21.44 -19.55
C SER A 7 -9.62 -20.05 -19.68
N LEU A 8 -10.95 -19.97 -19.72
CA LEU A 8 -11.66 -18.70 -19.70
C LEU A 8 -11.19 -17.87 -18.49
N PRO A 9 -10.93 -16.57 -18.64
CA PRO A 9 -10.53 -15.72 -17.53
C PRO A 9 -11.60 -15.80 -16.43
N THR A 10 -11.21 -16.34 -15.28
CA THR A 10 -12.12 -16.57 -14.15
C THR A 10 -12.19 -15.28 -13.34
N LEU A 11 -13.31 -14.56 -13.49
CA LEU A 11 -13.56 -13.34 -12.73
C LEU A 11 -14.17 -13.68 -11.37
N GLN A 12 -13.67 -13.05 -10.32
CA GLN A 12 -14.13 -13.21 -8.94
C GLN A 12 -14.71 -11.90 -8.42
N VAL A 13 -15.67 -11.99 -7.50
CA VAL A 13 -16.32 -10.85 -6.86
C VAL A 13 -16.06 -10.88 -5.37
N ILE A 14 -15.45 -9.80 -4.86
CA ILE A 14 -15.24 -9.57 -3.44
C ILE A 14 -16.51 -8.93 -2.87
N ARG A 15 -17.22 -9.67 -2.02
CA ARG A 15 -18.43 -9.18 -1.33
C ARG A 15 -18.04 -8.25 -0.18
N ARG A 16 -19.00 -7.44 0.27
CA ARG A 16 -18.85 -6.51 1.42
C ARG A 16 -18.43 -7.14 2.74
N ASN A 17 -18.60 -8.45 2.89
CA ASN A 17 -18.18 -9.22 4.05
C ASN A 17 -16.80 -9.88 3.89
N GLY A 18 -16.09 -9.61 2.78
CA GLY A 18 -14.77 -10.19 2.47
C GLY A 18 -14.84 -11.50 1.69
N ASP A 19 -16.01 -12.15 1.58
CA ASP A 19 -16.16 -13.40 0.83
C ASP A 19 -15.88 -13.19 -0.66
N VAL A 20 -15.03 -14.06 -1.20
CA VAL A 20 -14.76 -14.13 -2.63
C VAL A 20 -15.67 -15.17 -3.26
N VAL A 21 -16.46 -14.74 -4.25
CA VAL A 21 -17.37 -15.63 -4.99
C VAL A 21 -17.14 -15.54 -6.48
N ALA A 22 -17.52 -16.58 -7.21
CA ALA A 22 -17.47 -16.55 -8.66
C ALA A 22 -18.37 -15.43 -9.21
N TYR A 23 -17.88 -14.73 -10.22
CA TYR A 23 -18.67 -13.75 -10.95
C TYR A 23 -19.78 -14.44 -11.74
N HIS A 24 -21.01 -13.93 -11.60
CA HIS A 24 -22.18 -14.42 -12.33
C HIS A 24 -22.97 -13.24 -12.90
N LEU A 25 -23.02 -13.16 -14.23
CA LEU A 25 -23.77 -12.12 -14.95
C LEU A 25 -25.25 -12.08 -14.54
N ASP A 26 -25.85 -13.23 -14.24
CA ASP A 26 -27.26 -13.33 -13.83
C ASP A 26 -27.58 -12.49 -12.59
N LYS A 27 -26.61 -12.30 -11.68
CA LYS A 27 -26.80 -11.47 -10.47
C LYS A 27 -26.98 -10.00 -10.82
N ILE A 28 -26.27 -9.51 -11.84
CA ILE A 28 -26.42 -8.14 -12.36
C ILE A 28 -27.80 -7.99 -13.00
N SER A 29 -28.18 -8.95 -13.86
CA SER A 29 -29.50 -8.95 -14.51
C SER A 29 -30.65 -8.93 -13.49
N ILE A 30 -30.56 -9.72 -12.42
CA ILE A 30 -31.54 -9.71 -11.33
C ILE A 30 -31.60 -8.35 -10.63
N ALA A 31 -30.45 -7.74 -10.35
CA ALA A 31 -30.39 -6.44 -9.67
C ALA A 31 -31.01 -5.32 -10.52
N ILE A 32 -30.69 -5.27 -11.81
CA ILE A 32 -31.27 -4.31 -12.76
C ILE A 32 -32.77 -4.56 -12.89
N THR A 33 -33.22 -5.81 -13.01
CA THR A 33 -34.65 -6.16 -13.09
C THR A 33 -35.43 -5.65 -11.87
N LYS A 34 -34.86 -5.77 -10.66
CA LYS A 34 -35.46 -5.23 -9.43
C LYS A 34 -35.59 -3.71 -9.46
N ALA A 35 -34.63 -3.01 -10.07
CA ALA A 35 -34.71 -1.56 -10.24
C ALA A 35 -35.86 -1.16 -11.17
N PHE A 36 -36.00 -1.84 -12.32
CA PHE A 36 -37.11 -1.61 -13.25
C PHE A 36 -38.47 -1.94 -12.59
N LEU A 37 -38.55 -3.02 -11.84
CA LEU A 37 -39.74 -3.41 -11.06
C LEU A 37 -40.18 -2.32 -10.06
N ALA A 38 -39.20 -1.67 -9.40
CA ALA A 38 -39.47 -0.64 -8.41
C ALA A 38 -40.09 0.64 -9.01
N VAL A 39 -39.85 0.90 -10.31
CA VAL A 39 -40.33 2.10 -11.01
C VAL A 39 -41.57 1.81 -11.85
N GLU A 40 -41.57 0.74 -12.65
CA GLU A 40 -42.65 0.45 -13.60
C GLU A 40 -43.74 -0.51 -13.05
N GLY A 41 -43.53 -1.08 -11.85
CA GLY A 41 -44.46 -2.01 -11.21
C GLY A 41 -44.47 -3.43 -11.80
N ASN A 42 -45.05 -4.38 -11.06
CA ASN A 42 -45.01 -5.82 -11.39
C ASN A 42 -45.63 -6.19 -12.76
N GLN A 43 -46.57 -5.41 -13.28
CA GLN A 43 -47.23 -5.71 -14.56
C GLN A 43 -46.40 -5.30 -15.78
N SER A 44 -45.52 -4.28 -15.66
CA SER A 44 -44.69 -3.76 -16.76
C SER A 44 -43.31 -4.43 -16.84
N ALA A 45 -42.79 -4.95 -15.72
CA ALA A 45 -41.50 -5.63 -15.69
C ALA A 45 -41.47 -7.02 -16.36
N ALA A 46 -42.63 -7.63 -16.58
CA ALA A 46 -42.76 -8.85 -17.40
C ALA A 46 -42.76 -8.55 -18.91
N SER A 47 -42.84 -7.28 -19.31
CA SER A 47 -42.85 -6.88 -20.71
C SER A 47 -41.53 -7.25 -21.40
N GLN A 48 -41.65 -7.70 -22.65
CA GLN A 48 -40.51 -8.09 -23.47
C GLN A 48 -39.48 -6.96 -23.63
N ARG A 49 -39.96 -5.70 -23.74
CA ARG A 49 -39.14 -4.49 -23.75
C ARG A 49 -38.17 -4.39 -22.56
N VAL A 50 -38.67 -4.63 -21.34
CA VAL A 50 -37.85 -4.52 -20.12
C VAL A 50 -36.82 -5.64 -20.07
N ARG A 51 -37.19 -6.86 -20.46
CA ARG A 51 -36.25 -8.00 -20.53
C ARG A 51 -35.12 -7.75 -21.53
N GLU A 52 -35.44 -7.20 -22.69
CA GLU A 52 -34.44 -6.81 -23.70
C GLU A 52 -33.52 -5.69 -23.17
N GLN A 53 -34.07 -4.66 -22.52
CA GLN A 53 -33.28 -3.60 -21.91
C GLN A 53 -32.35 -4.09 -20.80
N VAL A 54 -32.85 -4.95 -19.90
CA VAL A 54 -32.03 -5.57 -18.84
C VAL A 54 -30.89 -6.38 -19.45
N ALA A 55 -31.15 -7.18 -20.48
CA ALA A 55 -30.12 -7.98 -21.14
C ALA A 55 -29.02 -7.09 -21.76
N ILE A 56 -29.40 -6.01 -22.43
CA ILE A 56 -28.46 -5.03 -23.01
C ILE A 56 -27.62 -4.38 -21.89
N LEU A 57 -28.26 -3.88 -20.83
CA LEU A 57 -27.58 -3.21 -19.73
C LEU A 57 -26.62 -4.14 -18.99
N SER A 58 -27.04 -5.37 -18.69
CA SER A 58 -26.18 -6.37 -18.07
C SER A 58 -24.94 -6.66 -18.92
N GLN A 59 -25.09 -6.76 -20.24
CA GLN A 59 -23.96 -6.98 -21.14
C GLN A 59 -23.04 -5.76 -21.23
N LEU A 60 -23.58 -4.53 -21.20
CA LEU A 60 -22.76 -3.33 -21.14
C LEU A 60 -21.89 -3.28 -19.88
N VAL A 61 -22.47 -3.61 -18.72
CA VAL A 61 -21.75 -3.73 -17.45
C VAL A 61 -20.67 -4.81 -17.56
N ASN A 62 -21.03 -5.99 -18.05
CA ASN A 62 -20.08 -7.10 -18.23
C ASN A 62 -18.87 -6.72 -19.09
N ASN A 63 -19.12 -6.08 -20.24
CA ASN A 63 -18.07 -5.65 -21.15
C ASN A 63 -17.19 -4.55 -20.53
N ALA A 64 -17.76 -3.64 -19.74
CA ALA A 64 -17.00 -2.62 -19.02
C ALA A 64 -16.06 -3.24 -17.96
N LEU A 65 -16.54 -4.25 -17.22
CA LEU A 65 -15.75 -4.97 -16.23
C LEU A 65 -14.62 -5.78 -16.87
N LEU A 66 -14.90 -6.52 -17.94
CA LEU A 66 -13.90 -7.33 -18.66
C LEU A 66 -12.82 -6.47 -19.34
N ARG A 67 -13.16 -5.29 -19.85
CA ARG A 67 -12.17 -4.36 -20.42
C ARG A 67 -11.16 -3.85 -19.40
N ARG A 68 -11.57 -3.70 -18.13
CA ARG A 68 -10.66 -3.30 -17.04
C ARG A 68 -9.72 -4.44 -16.61
N LEU A 69 -10.13 -5.70 -16.79
CA LEU A 69 -9.39 -6.88 -16.34
C LEU A 69 -9.31 -7.95 -17.44
N PRO A 70 -8.51 -7.72 -18.50
CA PRO A 70 -8.43 -8.61 -19.66
C PRO A 70 -7.83 -10.00 -19.35
N ALA A 71 -7.10 -10.14 -18.24
CA ALA A 71 -6.49 -11.41 -17.80
C ALA A 71 -7.30 -12.13 -16.70
N GLY A 72 -8.49 -11.66 -16.35
CA GLY A 72 -9.22 -12.09 -15.15
C GLY A 72 -8.79 -11.32 -13.90
N GLY A 73 -9.31 -11.71 -12.72
CA GLY A 73 -9.01 -11.04 -11.45
C GLY A 73 -10.21 -10.95 -10.51
N ALA A 74 -10.02 -10.24 -9.40
CA ALA A 74 -11.07 -9.97 -8.42
C ALA A 74 -11.58 -8.53 -8.54
N ILE A 75 -12.90 -8.33 -8.43
CA ILE A 75 -13.56 -7.03 -8.49
C ILE A 75 -14.40 -6.83 -7.23
N HIS A 76 -14.41 -5.63 -6.65
CA HIS A 76 -15.30 -5.34 -5.52
C HIS A 76 -16.75 -5.21 -5.97
N ILE A 77 -17.67 -5.65 -5.10
CA ILE A 77 -19.10 -5.51 -5.39
C ILE A 77 -19.54 -4.04 -5.57
N GLU A 78 -18.82 -3.08 -4.99
CA GLU A 78 -19.05 -1.63 -5.23
C GLU A 78 -18.75 -1.26 -6.68
N ASP A 79 -17.62 -1.71 -7.25
CA ASP A 79 -17.27 -1.43 -8.65
C ASP A 79 -18.34 -1.93 -9.60
N ILE A 80 -18.93 -3.10 -9.32
CA ILE A 80 -20.03 -3.65 -10.12
C ILE A 80 -21.27 -2.76 -9.99
N GLN A 81 -21.59 -2.27 -8.79
CA GLN A 81 -22.73 -1.39 -8.57
C GLN A 81 -22.56 -0.04 -9.27
N ASP A 82 -21.37 0.54 -9.21
CA ASP A 82 -21.05 1.79 -9.89
C ASP A 82 -21.13 1.64 -11.42
N GLN A 83 -20.70 0.49 -11.97
CA GLN A 83 -20.88 0.20 -13.39
C GLN A 83 -22.37 0.03 -13.76
N VAL A 84 -23.19 -0.57 -12.89
CA VAL A 84 -24.64 -0.67 -13.12
C VAL A 84 -25.30 0.71 -13.15
N GLU A 85 -24.95 1.59 -12.20
CA GLU A 85 -25.45 2.96 -12.16
C GLU A 85 -25.06 3.74 -13.41
N LEU A 86 -23.78 3.67 -13.79
CA LEU A 86 -23.26 4.33 -14.98
C LEU A 86 -23.97 3.83 -16.25
N ALA A 87 -24.20 2.51 -16.36
CA ALA A 87 -24.90 1.92 -17.50
C ALA A 87 -26.37 2.39 -17.58
N LEU A 88 -27.07 2.46 -16.45
CA LEU A 88 -28.45 2.97 -16.38
C LEU A 88 -28.52 4.45 -16.78
N MET A 89 -27.63 5.28 -16.25
CA MET A 89 -27.57 6.71 -16.56
C MET A 89 -27.25 6.98 -18.04
N ARG A 90 -26.27 6.28 -18.61
CA ARG A 90 -25.86 6.48 -20.02
C ARG A 90 -26.89 6.03 -21.04
N ASN A 91 -27.79 5.13 -20.67
CA ASN A 91 -28.87 4.65 -21.53
C ASN A 91 -30.20 5.41 -21.30
N GLY A 92 -30.16 6.56 -20.61
CA GLY A 92 -31.32 7.43 -20.40
C GLY A 92 -32.33 6.91 -19.37
N ASN A 93 -32.02 5.84 -18.63
CA ASN A 93 -32.92 5.26 -17.63
C ASN A 93 -32.76 5.98 -16.27
N HIS A 94 -32.92 7.31 -16.25
CA HIS A 94 -32.61 8.15 -15.09
C HIS A 94 -33.47 7.83 -13.86
N ASP A 95 -34.76 7.56 -14.05
CA ASP A 95 -35.65 7.25 -12.93
C ASP A 95 -35.36 5.87 -12.33
N VAL A 96 -34.97 4.90 -13.16
CA VAL A 96 -34.52 3.57 -12.73
C VAL A 96 -33.16 3.64 -12.03
N ALA A 97 -32.24 4.47 -12.52
CA ALA A 97 -30.96 4.74 -11.86
C ALA A 97 -31.17 5.35 -10.47
N ARG A 98 -32.05 6.35 -10.35
CA ARG A 98 -32.39 6.96 -9.05
C ARG A 98 -32.99 5.94 -8.09
N ALA A 99 -33.93 5.11 -8.55
CA ALA A 99 -34.53 4.06 -7.73
C ALA A 99 -33.49 3.00 -7.30
N TYR A 100 -32.54 2.65 -8.16
CA TYR A 100 -31.45 1.74 -7.84
C TYR A 100 -30.54 2.31 -6.75
N VAL A 101 -30.12 3.57 -6.86
CA VAL A 101 -29.27 4.26 -5.87
C VAL A 101 -29.98 4.33 -4.51
N LEU A 102 -31.25 4.75 -4.49
CA LEU A 102 -32.02 4.82 -3.24
C LEU A 102 -32.20 3.44 -2.60
N TYR A 103 -32.41 2.39 -3.39
CA TYR A 103 -32.49 1.02 -2.89
C TYR A 103 -31.14 0.54 -2.31
N ARG A 104 -30.03 0.86 -2.99
CA ARG A 104 -28.66 0.58 -2.54
C ARG A 104 -28.38 1.25 -1.19
N GLU A 105 -28.68 2.55 -1.07
CA GLU A 105 -28.51 3.33 0.16
C GLU A 105 -29.39 2.79 1.30
N LYS A 106 -30.68 2.53 1.04
CA LYS A 106 -31.58 1.95 2.03
C LYS A 106 -31.07 0.60 2.53
N ARG A 107 -30.61 -0.28 1.63
CA ARG A 107 -30.03 -1.56 2.03
C ARG A 107 -28.69 -1.40 2.74
N ASN A 108 -27.92 -0.35 2.48
CA ASN A 108 -26.70 -0.04 3.24
C ASN A 108 -27.05 0.39 4.66
N ALA A 109 -28.04 1.27 4.81
CA ALA A 109 -28.55 1.72 6.10
C ALA A 109 -29.17 0.57 6.91
N GLU A 110 -30.01 -0.26 6.30
CA GLU A 110 -30.58 -1.46 6.96
C GLU A 110 -29.48 -2.40 7.46
N ARG A 111 -28.42 -2.63 6.67
CA ARG A 111 -27.29 -3.47 7.10
C ARG A 111 -26.42 -2.81 8.17
N ALA A 112 -26.29 -1.48 8.16
CA ALA A 112 -25.61 -0.74 9.22
C ALA A 112 -26.41 -0.79 10.53
N ALA A 113 -27.75 -0.72 10.46
CA ALA A 113 -28.64 -0.86 11.59
C ALA A 113 -28.71 -2.30 12.14
N ASP A 114 -28.71 -3.31 11.27
CA ASP A 114 -28.64 -4.73 11.66
C ASP A 114 -27.29 -5.06 12.32
N LYS A 115 -26.20 -4.39 11.94
CA LYS A 115 -24.89 -4.45 12.63
C LYS A 115 -24.92 -3.82 14.04
N GLN A 116 -25.82 -2.87 14.31
CA GLN A 116 -25.97 -2.25 15.65
C GLN A 116 -26.90 -3.03 16.58
N ASN A 117 -27.89 -3.76 16.06
CA ASN A 117 -28.88 -4.49 16.87
C ASN A 117 -28.54 -5.96 17.16
N HIS A 118 -27.52 -6.53 16.49
CA HIS A 118 -26.95 -7.82 16.84
C HIS A 118 -25.53 -7.66 17.40
N THR A 119 -25.41 -7.41 18.71
CA THR A 119 -24.23 -7.84 19.49
C THR A 119 -24.28 -9.36 19.70
N ALA A 120 -24.25 -10.11 18.60
CA ALA A 120 -23.48 -11.34 18.56
C ALA A 120 -22.04 -10.92 18.26
N PRO A 121 -20.99 -11.56 18.81
CA PRO A 121 -19.64 -11.18 18.52
C PRO A 121 -19.51 -11.17 17.00
N ALA A 122 -18.97 -10.09 16.45
CA ALA A 122 -18.60 -10.01 15.05
C ALA A 122 -18.06 -11.39 14.67
N SER A 123 -18.66 -12.03 13.68
CA SER A 123 -17.98 -13.14 13.04
C SER A 123 -16.66 -12.54 12.60
N SER A 124 -15.63 -12.76 13.40
CA SER A 124 -14.27 -12.42 13.10
C SER A 124 -13.97 -13.30 11.90
N HIS A 125 -14.26 -12.79 10.71
CA HIS A 125 -13.44 -13.13 9.56
C HIS A 125 -12.08 -12.56 9.95
N THR A 126 -11.38 -13.35 10.76
CA THR A 126 -10.02 -13.11 11.15
C THR A 126 -9.28 -13.24 9.85
N LEU A 127 -9.03 -12.10 9.22
CA LEU A 127 -8.27 -12.03 8.00
C LEU A 127 -6.94 -12.72 8.29
N ASN A 128 -6.61 -13.76 7.54
CA ASN A 128 -5.35 -14.44 7.70
C ASN A 128 -4.33 -13.79 6.77
N ILE A 129 -3.10 -13.68 7.25
CA ILE A 129 -1.94 -13.30 6.44
C ILE A 129 -1.09 -14.54 6.18
N ASN A 130 -0.45 -14.55 5.02
CA ASN A 130 0.54 -15.55 4.68
C ASN A 130 1.92 -15.07 5.12
N VAL A 131 2.53 -15.80 6.05
CA VAL A 131 3.92 -15.61 6.47
C VAL A 131 4.68 -16.89 6.17
N ASN A 132 5.58 -16.84 5.18
CA ASN A 132 6.41 -17.98 4.76
C ASN A 132 5.60 -19.26 4.46
N GLY A 133 4.46 -19.11 3.79
CA GLY A 133 3.57 -20.21 3.42
C GLY A 133 2.58 -20.65 4.50
N LYS A 134 2.61 -20.03 5.69
CA LYS A 134 1.69 -20.33 6.80
C LYS A 134 0.65 -19.22 6.92
N LEU A 135 -0.62 -19.62 6.98
CA LEU A 135 -1.72 -18.72 7.29
C LEU A 135 -1.78 -18.51 8.80
N ILE A 136 -1.65 -17.26 9.22
CA ILE A 136 -1.81 -16.84 10.61
C ILE A 136 -2.84 -15.70 10.69
N PRO A 137 -3.61 -15.59 11.78
CA PRO A 137 -4.45 -14.43 12.04
C PRO A 137 -3.71 -13.10 11.89
N LEU A 138 -4.29 -12.14 11.17
CA LEU A 138 -3.80 -10.78 11.15
C LEU A 138 -3.95 -10.17 12.54
N ASP A 139 -2.83 -9.76 13.11
CA ASP A 139 -2.81 -9.02 14.37
C ASP A 139 -3.02 -7.52 14.12
N ILE A 140 -4.25 -7.07 14.32
CA ILE A 140 -4.61 -5.65 14.18
C ILE A 140 -3.90 -4.78 15.23
N ASN A 141 -3.62 -5.30 16.43
CA ASN A 141 -2.92 -4.55 17.47
C ASN A 141 -1.45 -4.31 17.07
N LEU A 142 -0.84 -5.29 16.38
CA LEU A 142 0.48 -5.12 15.79
C LEU A 142 0.46 -3.99 14.75
N LEU A 143 -0.52 -3.99 13.83
CA LEU A 143 -0.62 -2.93 12.83
C LEU A 143 -0.80 -1.55 13.48
N ASN A 144 -1.72 -1.43 14.44
CA ASN A 144 -1.94 -0.19 15.19
C ASN A 144 -0.67 0.29 15.89
N SER A 145 0.11 -0.63 16.47
CA SER A 145 1.38 -0.29 17.14
C SER A 145 2.43 0.21 16.14
N MET A 146 2.51 -0.40 14.95
CA MET A 146 3.41 0.05 13.88
C MET A 146 3.05 1.46 13.39
N ILE A 147 1.76 1.72 13.15
CA ILE A 147 1.31 3.05 12.72
C ILE A 147 1.47 4.08 13.84
N ALA A 148 1.19 3.73 15.10
CA ALA A 148 1.37 4.63 16.23
C ALA A 148 2.83 5.10 16.38
N GLU A 149 3.81 4.21 16.17
CA GLU A 149 5.24 4.60 16.13
C GLU A 149 5.52 5.57 14.97
N ALA A 150 4.92 5.33 13.79
CA ALA A 150 5.05 6.23 12.65
C ALA A 150 4.36 7.60 12.90
N CYS A 151 3.30 7.67 13.70
CA CYS A 151 2.57 8.89 14.03
C CYS A 151 3.21 9.73 15.15
N GLN A 152 4.23 9.22 15.84
CA GLN A 152 4.82 9.86 17.01
C GLN A 152 5.29 11.31 16.71
N ASP A 153 4.95 12.25 17.59
CA ASP A 153 5.37 13.67 17.50
C ASP A 153 4.89 14.42 16.24
N LEU A 154 3.82 13.96 15.57
CA LEU A 154 3.26 14.61 14.37
C LEU A 154 1.95 15.39 14.61
N GLY A 155 1.50 15.47 15.86
CA GLY A 155 0.27 16.19 16.25
C GLY A 155 -0.97 15.29 16.37
N ALA A 156 -2.03 15.86 16.95
CA ALA A 156 -3.26 15.11 17.28
C ALA A 156 -4.15 14.79 16.08
N GLU A 157 -3.98 15.52 14.96
CA GLU A 157 -4.76 15.32 13.73
C GLU A 157 -4.33 14.06 12.97
N VAL A 158 -3.14 13.53 13.27
CA VAL A 158 -2.65 12.27 12.69
C VAL A 158 -3.20 11.09 13.50
N ASN A 159 -4.20 10.42 12.94
CA ASN A 159 -4.84 9.28 13.57
C ASN A 159 -4.35 7.94 12.98
N PRO A 160 -3.75 7.04 13.78
CA PRO A 160 -3.30 5.73 13.31
C PRO A 160 -4.46 4.79 12.93
N ASP A 161 -5.60 4.89 13.59
CA ASP A 161 -6.74 4.00 13.36
C ASP A 161 -7.31 4.18 11.94
N ILE A 162 -7.35 5.43 11.44
CA ILE A 162 -7.83 5.73 10.08
C ILE A 162 -6.98 5.01 9.04
N VAL A 163 -5.65 5.01 9.22
CA VAL A 163 -4.70 4.35 8.31
C VAL A 163 -4.96 2.84 8.29
N VAL A 164 -5.10 2.23 9.46
CA VAL A 164 -5.31 0.78 9.59
C VAL A 164 -6.68 0.38 9.06
N GLU A 165 -7.74 1.10 9.42
CA GLU A 165 -9.09 0.85 8.91
C GLU A 165 -9.14 0.91 7.38
N GLN A 166 -8.51 1.91 6.78
CA GLN A 166 -8.47 2.04 5.33
C GLN A 166 -7.63 0.94 4.68
N ALA A 167 -6.47 0.59 5.25
CA ALA A 167 -5.65 -0.49 4.71
C ALA A 167 -6.38 -1.84 4.79
N VAL A 168 -6.98 -2.17 5.94
CA VAL A 168 -7.67 -3.45 6.18
C VAL A 168 -8.87 -3.65 5.26
N ARG A 169 -9.56 -2.58 4.87
CA ARG A 169 -10.68 -2.65 3.90
C ARG A 169 -10.26 -3.20 2.53
N ASP A 170 -8.99 -2.99 2.15
CA ASP A 170 -8.46 -3.36 0.85
C ASP A 170 -7.68 -4.69 0.87
N LEU A 171 -7.58 -5.35 2.03
CA LEU A 171 -6.89 -6.64 2.18
C LEU A 171 -7.81 -7.82 1.85
N TYR A 172 -7.21 -8.89 1.35
CA TYR A 172 -7.85 -10.19 1.10
C TYR A 172 -7.25 -11.29 1.97
N ASP A 173 -8.01 -12.37 2.21
CA ASP A 173 -7.56 -13.48 3.05
C ASP A 173 -6.38 -14.23 2.40
N GLY A 174 -5.35 -14.49 3.20
CA GLY A 174 -4.10 -15.10 2.76
C GLY A 174 -3.12 -14.14 2.10
N ILE A 175 -3.34 -12.83 2.20
CA ILE A 175 -2.41 -11.82 1.69
C ILE A 175 -1.01 -11.97 2.32
N PRO A 176 0.09 -11.89 1.56
CA PRO A 176 1.44 -11.87 2.13
C PRO A 176 1.64 -10.67 3.05
N PHE A 177 2.36 -10.86 4.16
CA PHE A 177 2.54 -9.77 5.14
C PHE A 177 3.30 -8.55 4.56
N ASP A 178 4.18 -8.76 3.57
CA ASP A 178 4.83 -7.65 2.86
C ASP A 178 3.83 -6.79 2.08
N GLU A 179 2.79 -7.38 1.51
CA GLU A 179 1.73 -6.65 0.82
C GLU A 179 0.82 -5.90 1.82
N VAL A 180 0.64 -6.42 3.04
CA VAL A 180 -0.05 -5.69 4.11
C VAL A 180 0.70 -4.39 4.46
N ARG A 181 2.03 -4.45 4.57
CA ARG A 181 2.86 -3.26 4.82
C ARG A 181 2.75 -2.23 3.68
N LYS A 182 2.74 -2.68 2.43
CA LYS A 182 2.52 -1.80 1.27
C LYS A 182 1.13 -1.16 1.29
N ALA A 183 0.10 -1.91 1.67
CA ALA A 183 -1.25 -1.38 1.82
C ALA A 183 -1.33 -0.27 2.88
N LEU A 184 -0.64 -0.43 4.02
CA LEU A 184 -0.54 0.62 5.04
C LEU A 184 0.12 1.90 4.50
N ILE A 185 1.18 1.78 3.70
CA ILE A 185 1.85 2.93 3.07
C ILE A 185 0.91 3.64 2.10
N LEU A 186 0.21 2.89 1.24
CA LEU A 186 -0.76 3.47 0.30
C LEU A 186 -1.92 4.16 1.01
N SER A 187 -2.42 3.55 2.08
CA SER A 187 -3.44 4.13 2.95
C SER A 187 -2.98 5.45 3.54
N ALA A 188 -1.84 5.47 4.23
CA ALA A 188 -1.27 6.70 4.81
C ALA A 188 -0.99 7.76 3.74
N ARG A 189 -0.48 7.37 2.57
CA ARG A 189 -0.19 8.28 1.45
C ARG A 189 -1.44 9.01 0.96
N SER A 190 -2.58 8.31 0.89
CA SER A 190 -3.83 8.93 0.43
C SER A 190 -4.33 10.02 1.38
N LEU A 191 -3.96 9.95 2.67
CA LEU A 191 -4.33 10.93 3.68
C LEU A 191 -3.44 12.20 3.66
N ILE A 192 -2.39 12.24 2.83
CA ILE A 192 -1.56 13.45 2.66
C ILE A 192 -2.38 14.61 2.09
N GLU A 193 -3.38 14.31 1.26
CA GLU A 193 -4.26 15.32 0.67
C GLU A 193 -5.17 15.99 1.71
N THR A 194 -5.45 15.31 2.83
CA THR A 194 -6.31 15.82 3.91
C THR A 194 -5.50 16.41 5.05
N GLU A 195 -4.39 15.80 5.43
CA GLU A 195 -3.48 16.28 6.47
C GLU A 195 -2.01 16.06 6.04
N PRO A 196 -1.25 17.14 5.76
CA PRO A 196 0.14 17.06 5.29
C PRO A 196 1.08 16.27 6.21
N ALA A 197 0.83 16.19 7.51
CA ALA A 197 1.65 15.43 8.45
C ALA A 197 1.71 13.92 8.13
N TYR A 198 0.71 13.38 7.42
CA TYR A 198 0.78 12.00 6.90
C TYR A 198 1.93 11.78 5.93
N ASN A 199 2.52 12.83 5.33
CA ASN A 199 3.73 12.72 4.52
C ASN A 199 4.90 12.09 5.31
N TYR A 200 5.02 12.44 6.59
CA TYR A 200 6.03 11.87 7.48
C TYR A 200 5.64 10.47 7.97
N VAL A 201 4.35 10.21 8.21
CA VAL A 201 3.85 8.86 8.54
C VAL A 201 4.18 7.90 7.40
N THR A 202 3.83 8.24 6.16
CA THR A 202 4.11 7.43 4.97
C THR A 202 5.62 7.21 4.81
N ALA A 203 6.45 8.23 5.04
CA ALA A 203 7.91 8.08 5.00
C ALA A 203 8.43 7.11 6.08
N ARG A 204 7.92 7.18 7.31
CA ARG A 204 8.33 6.31 8.42
C ARG A 204 7.89 4.86 8.21
N LEU A 205 6.75 4.63 7.58
CA LEU A 205 6.33 3.27 7.17
C LEU A 205 7.20 2.73 6.02
N GLN A 206 7.55 3.57 5.05
CA GLN A 206 8.50 3.19 3.99
C GLN A 206 9.88 2.89 4.59
N LEU A 207 10.33 3.67 5.57
CA LEU A 207 11.58 3.44 6.29
C LEU A 207 11.57 2.06 6.99
N ASP A 208 10.45 1.64 7.56
CA ASP A 208 10.31 0.30 8.14
C ASP A 208 10.58 -0.83 7.14
N LEU A 209 10.03 -0.71 5.93
CA LEU A 209 10.31 -1.65 4.85
C LEU A 209 11.78 -1.65 4.45
N ILE A 210 12.38 -0.46 4.31
CA ILE A 210 13.80 -0.31 3.93
C ILE A 210 14.70 -0.96 4.98
N ARG A 211 14.46 -0.70 6.28
CA ARG A 211 15.20 -1.33 7.37
C ARG A 211 15.07 -2.85 7.34
N THR A 212 13.85 -3.35 7.16
CA THR A 212 13.58 -4.79 7.11
C THR A 212 14.30 -5.47 5.93
N GLU A 213 14.27 -4.85 4.76
CA GLU A 213 14.95 -5.36 3.57
C GLU A 213 16.48 -5.36 3.74
N VAL A 214 17.05 -4.24 4.17
CA VAL A 214 18.50 -4.03 4.24
C VAL A 214 19.13 -4.85 5.37
N LEU A 215 18.49 -4.87 6.55
CA LEU A 215 18.98 -5.61 7.72
C LEU A 215 18.57 -7.08 7.70
N GLY A 216 17.51 -7.42 6.96
CA GLY A 216 16.96 -8.79 6.88
C GLY A 216 16.07 -9.19 8.05
N GLU A 217 15.75 -8.25 8.94
CA GLU A 217 14.88 -8.44 10.09
C GLU A 217 14.15 -7.14 10.44
N SER A 218 13.01 -7.25 11.12
CA SER A 218 12.26 -6.08 11.60
C SER A 218 12.99 -5.43 12.77
N VAL A 219 13.20 -4.12 12.70
CA VAL A 219 13.97 -3.34 13.67
C VAL A 219 13.23 -2.03 13.93
N ARG A 220 13.04 -1.67 15.21
CA ARG A 220 12.35 -0.43 15.59
C ARG A 220 13.27 0.78 15.45
N GLN A 221 12.70 1.98 15.35
CA GLN A 221 13.55 3.17 15.19
C GLN A 221 14.46 3.40 16.40
N THR A 222 13.97 3.06 17.60
CA THR A 222 14.73 3.18 18.85
C THR A 222 16.00 2.32 18.87
N GLU A 223 16.06 1.27 18.06
CA GLU A 223 17.21 0.37 17.96
C GLU A 223 18.20 0.84 16.90
N MET A 224 17.80 1.72 15.98
CA MET A 224 18.60 2.06 14.81
C MET A 224 19.95 2.68 15.13
N LYS A 225 20.10 3.33 16.29
CA LYS A 225 21.39 3.87 16.74
C LYS A 225 22.48 2.78 16.79
N SER A 226 22.21 1.63 17.41
CA SER A 226 23.19 0.53 17.46
C SER A 226 23.27 -0.18 16.11
N ARG A 227 22.15 -0.34 15.42
CA ARG A 227 22.07 -1.09 14.17
C ARG A 227 22.82 -0.41 13.03
N TYR A 228 22.84 0.91 12.97
CA TYR A 228 23.71 1.65 12.05
C TYR A 228 25.19 1.35 12.31
N VAL A 229 25.61 1.34 13.57
CA VAL A 229 27.00 1.05 13.97
C VAL A 229 27.41 -0.36 13.57
N GLU A 230 26.57 -1.33 13.87
CA GLU A 230 26.81 -2.74 13.56
C GLU A 230 26.82 -3.01 12.05
N TYR A 231 25.93 -2.37 11.29
CA TYR A 231 25.74 -2.66 9.88
C TYR A 231 26.73 -1.94 8.97
N PHE A 232 27.20 -0.74 9.34
CA PHE A 232 28.01 0.10 8.45
C PHE A 232 29.32 -0.54 7.94
N PRO A 233 30.14 -1.22 8.78
CA PRO A 233 31.32 -1.93 8.27
C PRO A 233 30.98 -3.05 7.29
N ARG A 234 29.85 -3.76 7.54
CA ARG A 234 29.35 -4.80 6.63
C ARG A 234 28.93 -4.21 5.30
N TYR A 235 28.24 -3.07 5.31
CA TYR A 235 27.85 -2.33 4.11
C TYR A 235 29.07 -1.95 3.25
N ILE A 236 30.11 -1.35 3.85
CA ILE A 236 31.34 -0.97 3.13
C ILE A 236 31.98 -2.19 2.48
N LYS A 237 32.12 -3.29 3.23
CA LYS A 237 32.67 -4.53 2.71
C LYS A 237 31.86 -5.08 1.53
N MET A 238 30.53 -5.20 1.69
CA MET A 238 29.64 -5.69 0.65
C MET A 238 29.69 -4.83 -0.62
N GLY A 239 29.68 -3.50 -0.46
CA GLY A 239 29.72 -2.58 -1.59
C GLY A 239 31.05 -2.62 -2.35
N VAL A 240 32.18 -2.80 -1.66
CA VAL A 240 33.49 -2.98 -2.30
C VAL A 240 33.58 -4.33 -3.01
N GLU A 241 33.14 -5.42 -2.38
CA GLU A 241 33.13 -6.76 -2.97
C GLU A 241 32.25 -6.84 -4.23
N ALA A 242 31.13 -6.10 -4.26
CA ALA A 242 30.24 -5.99 -5.40
C ALA A 242 30.73 -4.99 -6.48
N GLY A 243 31.84 -4.29 -6.26
CA GLY A 243 32.35 -3.26 -7.18
C GLY A 243 31.49 -1.99 -7.25
N LEU A 244 30.61 -1.77 -6.27
CA LEU A 244 29.74 -0.59 -6.17
C LEU A 244 30.40 0.57 -5.42
N LEU A 245 31.42 0.29 -4.61
CA LEU A 245 32.18 1.27 -3.83
C LEU A 245 33.67 1.23 -4.19
N ASP A 246 34.32 2.39 -4.15
CA ASP A 246 35.78 2.47 -4.23
C ASP A 246 36.42 1.79 -3.00
N ALA A 247 37.38 0.90 -3.23
CA ALA A 247 38.09 0.16 -2.18
C ALA A 247 38.80 1.07 -1.16
N LYS A 248 39.11 2.32 -1.52
CA LYS A 248 39.66 3.32 -0.59
C LYS A 248 38.71 3.68 0.54
N LEU A 249 37.39 3.53 0.35
CA LEU A 249 36.42 3.79 1.43
C LEU A 249 36.62 2.84 2.62
N ALA A 250 37.17 1.65 2.40
CA ALA A 250 37.52 0.71 3.47
C ALA A 250 38.75 1.13 4.30
N GLN A 251 39.46 2.18 3.89
CA GLN A 251 40.66 2.68 4.60
C GLN A 251 40.33 3.74 5.66
N PHE A 252 39.10 4.23 5.73
CA PHE A 252 38.64 5.12 6.79
C PHE A 252 38.54 4.40 8.13
N ASP A 253 38.61 5.14 9.23
CA ASP A 253 38.20 4.61 10.55
C ASP A 253 36.67 4.47 10.63
N LEU A 254 36.17 3.31 10.21
CA LEU A 254 34.74 3.01 10.21
C LEU A 254 34.14 2.98 11.63
N SER A 255 34.95 2.75 12.67
CA SER A 255 34.47 2.79 14.06
C SER A 255 34.21 4.24 14.49
N LYS A 256 35.12 5.16 14.13
CA LYS A 256 34.94 6.59 14.37
C LYS A 256 33.75 7.16 13.58
N LEU A 257 33.62 6.81 12.30
CA LEU A 257 32.51 7.30 11.47
C LEU A 257 31.16 6.74 11.89
N SER A 258 31.09 5.47 12.24
CA SER A 258 29.83 4.87 12.66
C SER A 258 29.31 5.42 13.99
N ALA A 259 30.21 5.84 14.90
CA ALA A 259 29.85 6.41 16.18
C ALA A 259 29.09 7.76 16.09
N VAL A 260 29.14 8.45 14.95
CA VAL A 260 28.48 9.75 14.76
C VAL A 260 27.11 9.68 14.08
N PHE A 261 26.63 8.48 13.72
CA PHE A 261 25.31 8.33 13.11
C PHE A 261 24.19 8.85 14.02
N LEU A 262 23.30 9.66 13.44
CA LEU A 262 22.12 10.23 14.10
C LEU A 262 20.87 9.60 13.48
N ALA A 263 20.44 8.47 14.04
CA ALA A 263 19.30 7.70 13.53
C ALA A 263 17.99 8.50 13.54
N GLU A 264 17.81 9.41 14.50
CA GLU A 264 16.66 10.30 14.57
C GLU A 264 16.46 11.15 13.31
N ARG A 265 17.52 11.36 12.51
CA ARG A 265 17.43 12.10 11.24
C ARG A 265 16.67 11.34 10.16
N ASP A 266 16.47 10.03 10.29
CA ASP A 266 15.60 9.29 9.37
C ASP A 266 14.16 9.80 9.40
N PHE A 267 13.72 10.35 10.54
CA PHE A 267 12.36 10.89 10.69
C PHE A 267 12.19 12.29 10.10
N GLN A 268 13.25 12.89 9.55
CA GLN A 268 13.18 14.17 8.83
C GLN A 268 12.65 14.00 7.41
N PHE A 269 12.70 12.79 6.85
CA PHE A 269 12.28 12.54 5.49
C PHE A 269 10.76 12.72 5.30
N GLY A 270 10.39 13.48 4.27
CA GLY A 270 9.10 13.34 3.63
C GLY A 270 9.07 12.14 2.67
N TYR A 271 7.88 11.64 2.35
CA TYR A 271 7.71 10.41 1.58
C TYR A 271 8.35 10.48 0.20
N LEU A 272 8.11 11.56 -0.56
CA LEU A 272 8.67 11.70 -1.91
C LEU A 272 10.21 11.74 -1.91
N GLY A 273 10.81 12.34 -0.88
CA GLY A 273 12.26 12.41 -0.72
C GLY A 273 12.86 11.03 -0.47
N LEU A 274 12.30 10.29 0.48
CA LEU A 274 12.76 8.93 0.79
C LEU A 274 12.52 7.97 -0.38
N GLN A 275 11.35 8.04 -1.03
CA GLN A 275 11.02 7.23 -2.20
C GLN A 275 12.02 7.50 -3.34
N THR A 276 12.36 8.76 -3.57
CA THR A 276 13.36 9.15 -4.59
C THR A 276 14.72 8.52 -4.30
N LEU A 277 15.19 8.58 -3.05
CA LEU A 277 16.45 7.97 -2.66
C LEU A 277 16.42 6.45 -2.84
N TYR A 278 15.34 5.80 -2.37
CA TYR A 278 15.15 4.36 -2.50
C TYR A 278 15.15 3.90 -3.96
N ASP A 279 14.40 4.57 -4.84
CA ASP A 279 14.22 4.14 -6.22
C ASP A 279 15.49 4.34 -7.06
N ARG A 280 16.27 5.40 -6.79
CA ARG A 280 17.31 5.86 -7.73
C ARG A 280 18.73 5.96 -7.17
N TYR A 281 18.90 6.09 -5.85
CA TYR A 281 20.19 6.46 -5.25
C TYR A 281 20.75 5.42 -4.29
N PHE A 282 19.88 4.71 -3.57
CA PHE A 282 20.32 3.66 -2.66
C PHE A 282 20.91 2.49 -3.44
N LEU A 283 22.11 2.09 -3.02
CA LEU A 283 22.79 0.96 -3.64
C LEU A 283 22.01 -0.35 -3.41
N HIS A 284 22.05 -1.21 -4.43
CA HIS A 284 21.44 -2.53 -4.40
C HIS A 284 22.32 -3.58 -5.05
N ILE A 285 22.13 -4.83 -4.64
CA ILE A 285 22.73 -6.02 -5.23
C ILE A 285 21.58 -6.96 -5.57
N GLU A 286 21.48 -7.39 -6.84
CA GLU A 286 20.40 -8.28 -7.30
C GLU A 286 19.01 -7.75 -6.91
N GLU A 287 18.75 -6.48 -7.22
CA GLU A 287 17.53 -5.72 -6.86
C GLU A 287 17.29 -5.48 -5.36
N ARG A 288 17.99 -6.16 -4.46
CA ARG A 288 17.88 -5.96 -3.02
C ARG A 288 18.71 -4.76 -2.56
N ARG A 289 18.07 -3.79 -1.91
CA ARG A 289 18.75 -2.65 -1.30
C ARG A 289 19.70 -3.11 -0.20
N ILE A 290 20.88 -2.50 -0.20
CA ILE A 290 21.92 -2.73 0.83
C ILE A 290 22.22 -1.47 1.63
N GLU A 291 21.55 -0.35 1.32
CA GLU A 291 21.88 0.96 1.87
C GLU A 291 20.72 1.55 2.66
N LEU A 292 21.06 2.09 3.84
CA LEU A 292 20.15 2.82 4.72
C LEU A 292 20.36 4.34 4.57
N PRO A 293 19.36 5.19 4.92
CA PRO A 293 19.45 6.63 4.68
C PRO A 293 20.67 7.33 5.30
N GLN A 294 21.00 7.08 6.57
CA GLN A 294 22.19 7.70 7.17
C GLN A 294 23.50 7.19 6.53
N ILE A 295 23.54 5.92 6.12
CA ILE A 295 24.70 5.34 5.44
C ILE A 295 24.88 5.96 4.05
N PHE A 296 23.79 6.24 3.34
CA PHE A 296 23.83 6.98 2.07
C PHE A 296 24.54 8.32 2.23
N PHE A 297 24.16 9.12 3.23
CA PHE A 297 24.82 10.40 3.48
C PHE A 297 26.28 10.24 3.88
N MET A 298 26.60 9.26 4.72
CA MET A 298 27.98 8.99 5.12
C MET A 298 28.82 8.52 3.93
N ARG A 299 28.30 7.68 3.04
CA ARG A 299 29.00 7.28 1.81
C ARG A 299 29.36 8.50 0.96
N VAL A 300 28.40 9.39 0.71
CA VAL A 300 28.65 10.61 -0.09
C VAL A 300 29.70 11.48 0.60
N ALA A 301 29.59 11.67 1.91
CA ALA A 301 30.54 12.42 2.71
C ALA A 301 31.97 11.84 2.64
N MET A 302 32.11 10.51 2.77
CA MET A 302 33.41 9.83 2.63
C MET A 302 33.96 9.95 1.21
N GLY A 303 33.11 9.85 0.19
CA GLY A 303 33.51 10.02 -1.21
C GLY A 303 34.11 11.40 -1.47
N LEU A 304 33.49 12.45 -0.91
CA LEU A 304 33.99 13.83 -0.98
C LEU A 304 35.29 14.02 -0.19
N ALA A 305 35.45 13.35 0.94
CA ALA A 305 36.61 13.48 1.82
C ALA A 305 37.77 12.52 1.48
N ILE A 306 37.67 11.70 0.43
CA ILE A 306 38.58 10.56 0.18
C ILE A 306 40.06 10.96 0.00
N ASN A 307 40.32 12.20 -0.44
CA ASN A 307 41.66 12.75 -0.64
C ASN A 307 42.00 13.89 0.34
N GLU A 308 41.16 14.12 1.35
CA GLU A 308 41.45 15.09 2.40
C GLU A 308 42.54 14.57 3.35
N ILE A 309 43.28 15.50 3.97
CA ILE A 309 44.34 15.15 4.94
C ILE A 309 43.70 14.53 6.19
N ASP A 310 42.73 15.22 6.77
CA ASP A 310 41.96 14.77 7.94
C ASP A 310 40.62 14.16 7.50
N ARG A 311 40.69 13.11 6.66
CA ARG A 311 39.54 12.56 5.96
C ARG A 311 38.36 12.18 6.86
N GLU A 312 38.61 11.60 8.04
CA GLU A 312 37.54 11.22 8.96
C GLU A 312 36.79 12.44 9.50
N ASP A 313 37.51 13.48 9.91
CA ASP A 313 36.88 14.70 10.46
C ASP A 313 36.11 15.46 9.37
N ARG A 314 36.63 15.47 8.14
CA ARG A 314 35.92 16.05 6.98
C ARG A 314 34.68 15.26 6.59
N ALA A 315 34.76 13.93 6.59
CA ALA A 315 33.60 13.08 6.35
C ALA A 315 32.51 13.29 7.42
N ILE A 316 32.88 13.45 8.69
CA ILE A 316 31.92 13.73 9.77
C ILE A 316 31.25 15.10 9.56
N GLU A 317 32.02 16.14 9.22
CA GLU A 317 31.49 17.47 8.91
C GLU A 317 30.49 17.43 7.75
N PHE A 318 30.88 16.81 6.63
CA PHE A 318 30.02 16.67 5.45
C PHE A 318 28.78 15.84 5.75
N TYR A 319 28.91 14.74 6.50
CA TYR A 319 27.78 13.93 6.94
C TYR A 319 26.78 14.78 7.73
N HIS A 320 27.25 15.60 8.66
CA HIS A 320 26.36 16.41 9.48
C HIS A 320 25.59 17.45 8.67
N VAL A 321 26.22 18.06 7.67
CA VAL A 321 25.61 19.06 6.78
C VAL A 321 24.61 18.41 5.80
N LEU A 322 24.95 17.23 5.27
CA LEU A 322 24.07 16.50 4.35
C LEU A 322 22.87 15.91 5.10
N SER A 323 23.11 15.14 6.16
CA SER A 323 22.02 14.43 6.84
C SER A 323 21.07 15.34 7.61
N SER A 324 21.41 16.61 7.85
CA SER A 324 20.50 17.63 8.42
C SER A 324 19.62 18.30 7.37
N PHE A 325 19.88 18.06 6.08
CA PHE A 325 19.29 18.75 4.93
C PHE A 325 19.63 20.26 4.84
N ASP A 326 20.63 20.72 5.59
CA ASP A 326 21.11 22.11 5.50
C ASP A 326 21.72 22.41 4.11
N PHE A 327 22.29 21.38 3.48
CA PHE A 327 22.76 21.41 2.10
C PHE A 327 22.62 20.03 1.46
N MET A 328 22.30 20.00 0.16
CA MET A 328 22.26 18.78 -0.64
C MET A 328 23.18 18.90 -1.86
N SER A 329 24.03 17.89 -2.04
CA SER A 329 24.87 17.77 -3.23
C SER A 329 24.02 17.55 -4.49
N SER A 330 24.60 17.88 -5.65
CA SER A 330 23.95 17.62 -6.94
C SER A 330 23.82 16.12 -7.23
N THR A 331 22.83 15.71 -8.03
CA THR A 331 22.59 14.30 -8.41
C THR A 331 23.82 13.48 -8.82
N PRO A 332 24.81 14.00 -9.58
CA PRO A 332 25.97 13.20 -9.98
C PRO A 332 27.09 13.08 -8.91
N THR A 333 26.97 13.75 -7.77
CA THR A 333 27.98 13.78 -6.69
C THR A 333 27.98 12.49 -5.87
#